data_AF-A0A091NXW8-F1
#
_entry.id   AF-A0A091NXW8-F1
#
_cell.length_a   1.000
_cell.length_b   1.000
_cell.length_c   1.000
_cell.angle_alpha   90.00
_cell.angle_beta   90.00
_cell.angle_gamma   90.00
#
_symmetry.space_group_name_H-M   'P 1'
#
loop_
_entity.id
_entity.type
_entity.pdbx_description
1 polymer ?
#
loop_
_entity_poly.entity_id
_entity_poly.type
_entity_poly.pdbx_seq_one_letter_code
_entity_poly.pdbx_strand_id
1 'polypeptide(L)'
;FSNVISKSDVKSLAEADEQEVVAEVQEFYGDYIAVNPHVFSLNLLGCCQGRSWDPAQLARTTQGLTALLLSLKKCPMIRYQLSSESAKRLAECVKQVITKEYELFDFRRTEVPPLLLILDRSDDAITPLLNQWTYQAMVHELLGINNNRIDLSRVPGISKDLREVVLSAENDEFYANNMYLNFAEIGSNIKNLMEDFQRRKPKEQQKLESIADMKAFVENYPQFKKMSGTVSKHVTVVGELSRLVGERNLLEVSEVEQELACQNDHSSALQNVRRLLQNRKVTDLDAARLVMLYALHYER
;
A
#
# COMPACT_ATOMS: atom_id res chain seq x y z
N PHE A 1 2.95 24.36 11.05
CA PHE A 1 3.91 23.67 10.16
C PHE A 1 3.90 22.18 10.42
N SER A 2 4.09 21.33 9.41
CA SER A 2 4.10 19.85 9.58
C SER A 2 5.40 19.31 10.21
N ASN A 3 6.44 20.14 10.28
CA ASN A 3 7.76 19.81 10.81
C ASN A 3 8.37 21.01 11.54
N VAL A 4 9.57 20.84 12.08
CA VAL A 4 10.35 21.91 12.73
C VAL A 4 10.61 23.05 11.75
N ILE A 5 10.28 24.28 12.15
CA ILE A 5 10.56 25.49 11.36
C ILE A 5 11.82 26.20 11.86
N SER A 6 12.64 26.70 10.94
CA SER A 6 13.85 27.42 11.32
C SER A 6 13.52 28.82 11.88
N LYS A 7 14.33 29.32 12.81
CA LYS A 7 14.16 30.70 13.34
C LYS A 7 14.26 31.77 12.25
N SER A 8 15.04 31.52 11.19
CA SER A 8 15.12 32.41 10.02
C SER A 8 13.82 32.44 9.22
N ASP A 9 13.15 31.30 9.06
CA ASP A 9 11.86 31.25 8.36
C ASP A 9 10.78 31.93 9.19
N VAL A 10 10.76 31.70 10.52
CA VAL A 10 9.86 32.42 11.44
C VAL A 10 10.09 33.93 11.37
N LYS A 11 11.35 34.38 11.34
CA LYS A 11 11.67 35.81 11.17
C LYS A 11 11.15 36.35 9.84
N SER A 12 11.33 35.59 8.76
CA SER A 12 10.85 35.98 7.42
C SER A 12 9.33 36.08 7.37
N LEU A 13 8.62 35.17 8.04
CA LEU A 13 7.16 35.23 8.18
C LEU A 13 6.72 36.44 9.00
N ALA A 14 7.41 36.74 10.09
CA ALA A 14 7.11 37.90 10.94
C ALA A 14 7.36 39.23 10.20
N GLU A 15 8.43 39.33 9.41
CA GLU A 15 8.70 40.50 8.56
C GLU A 15 7.64 40.69 7.46
N ALA A 16 7.04 39.60 6.98
CA ALA A 16 6.00 39.63 5.95
C ALA A 16 4.59 39.91 6.52
N ASP A 17 4.38 39.80 7.83
CA ASP A 17 3.09 40.04 8.48
C ASP A 17 2.87 41.54 8.79
N GLU A 18 2.89 42.38 7.75
CA GLU A 18 2.72 43.83 7.86
C GLU A 18 1.37 44.25 8.47
N GLN A 19 0.37 43.37 8.39
CA GLN A 19 -0.99 43.61 8.89
C GLN A 19 -1.24 42.99 10.26
N GLU A 20 -0.24 42.35 10.86
CA GLU A 20 -0.30 41.69 12.18
C GLU A 20 -1.50 40.72 12.30
N VAL A 21 -1.80 39.98 11.23
CA VAL A 21 -2.95 39.08 11.17
C VAL A 21 -2.64 37.68 11.70
N VAL A 22 -1.35 37.33 11.85
CA VAL A 22 -0.95 36.02 12.36
C VAL A 22 -1.09 35.99 13.88
N ALA A 23 -2.13 35.30 14.36
CA ALA A 23 -2.38 35.15 15.79
C ALA A 23 -1.52 34.05 16.46
N GLU A 24 -1.20 32.98 15.73
CA GLU A 24 -0.55 31.81 16.30
C GLU A 24 0.27 31.05 15.24
N VAL A 25 1.44 30.56 15.66
CA VAL A 25 2.31 29.68 14.88
C VAL A 25 2.65 28.45 15.71
N GLN A 26 2.20 27.29 15.24
CA GLN A 26 2.43 26.00 15.89
C GLN A 26 3.03 24.97 14.94
N GLU A 27 3.80 24.04 15.51
CA GLU A 27 4.31 22.86 14.84
C GLU A 27 3.42 21.64 15.19
N PHE A 28 2.96 20.94 14.16
CA PHE A 28 2.16 19.72 14.28
C PHE A 28 2.81 18.63 13.43
N TYR A 29 3.42 17.64 14.07
CA TYR A 29 4.33 16.67 13.41
C TYR A 29 3.64 15.58 12.54
N GLY A 30 2.63 15.94 11.76
CA GLY A 30 1.92 15.06 10.83
C GLY A 30 2.51 15.05 9.41
N ASP A 31 3.83 14.88 9.28
CA ASP A 31 4.53 14.99 7.98
C ASP A 31 4.65 13.67 7.20
N TYR A 32 3.62 12.83 7.30
CA TYR A 32 3.55 11.51 6.68
C TYR A 32 2.09 11.12 6.42
N ILE A 33 1.87 10.11 5.58
CA ILE A 33 0.54 9.58 5.27
C ILE A 33 0.33 8.30 6.06
N ALA A 34 -0.62 8.32 7.00
CA ALA A 34 -1.08 7.10 7.67
C ALA A 34 -1.92 6.26 6.71
N VAL A 35 -1.48 5.03 6.44
CA VAL A 35 -2.19 4.10 5.54
C VAL A 35 -3.06 3.16 6.36
N ASN A 36 -2.46 2.50 7.35
CA ASN A 36 -3.11 1.63 8.33
C ASN A 36 -2.60 1.99 9.74
N PRO A 37 -3.18 1.49 10.84
CA PRO A 37 -2.71 1.79 12.20
C PRO A 37 -1.22 1.51 12.45
N HIS A 38 -0.63 0.60 11.67
CA HIS A 38 0.78 0.18 11.77
C HIS A 38 1.57 0.38 10.46
N VAL A 39 1.02 1.12 9.49
CA VAL A 39 1.67 1.37 8.18
C VAL A 39 1.56 2.84 7.82
N PHE A 40 2.67 3.45 7.43
CA PHE A 40 2.72 4.81 6.92
C PHE A 40 3.52 4.88 5.62
N SER A 41 3.35 5.97 4.88
CA SER A 41 4.13 6.30 3.69
C SER A 41 4.58 7.76 3.75
N LEU A 42 5.78 8.04 3.23
CA LEU A 42 6.26 9.41 3.01
C LEU A 42 5.87 9.97 1.63
N ASN A 43 5.18 9.16 0.81
CA ASN A 43 4.74 9.49 -0.55
C ASN A 43 5.89 9.96 -1.45
N LEU A 44 7.04 9.29 -1.38
CA LEU A 44 8.22 9.59 -2.18
C LEU A 44 8.33 8.61 -3.35
N LEU A 45 8.42 9.15 -4.57
CA LEU A 45 8.64 8.38 -5.78
C LEU A 45 10.14 8.31 -6.05
N GLY A 46 10.78 7.29 -5.45
CA GLY A 46 12.23 7.11 -5.51
C GLY A 46 12.98 7.98 -4.48
N CYS A 47 14.05 7.43 -3.94
CA CYS A 47 14.87 8.08 -2.91
C CYS A 47 16.36 8.17 -3.29
N CYS A 48 16.77 7.34 -4.26
CA CYS A 48 18.15 7.19 -4.67
C CYS A 48 18.28 7.32 -6.18
N GLN A 49 19.40 7.87 -6.62
CA GLN A 49 19.88 7.75 -8.00
C GLN A 49 20.96 6.66 -8.01
N GLY A 50 20.64 5.51 -8.60
CA GLY A 50 21.47 4.31 -8.45
C GLY A 50 21.54 3.87 -6.99
N ARG A 51 22.75 3.83 -6.41
CA ARG A 51 22.98 3.45 -5.00
C ARG A 51 23.23 4.64 -4.07
N SER A 52 23.05 5.87 -4.56
CA SER A 52 23.31 7.08 -3.79
C SER A 52 22.01 7.84 -3.54
N TRP A 53 21.85 8.34 -2.32
CA TRP A 53 20.74 9.23 -1.97
C TRP A 53 20.68 10.43 -2.90
N ASP A 54 19.47 10.75 -3.36
CA ASP A 54 19.19 12.11 -3.75
C ASP A 54 19.20 13.00 -2.48
N PRO A 55 19.99 14.10 -2.44
CA PRO A 55 20.11 14.90 -1.22
C PRO A 55 18.78 15.47 -0.71
N ALA A 56 17.86 15.85 -1.62
CA ALA A 56 16.56 16.37 -1.23
C ALA A 56 15.68 15.24 -0.66
N GLN A 57 15.72 14.05 -1.26
CA GLN A 57 14.98 12.90 -0.74
C GLN A 57 15.51 12.39 0.61
N LEU A 58 16.82 12.46 0.85
CA LEU A 58 17.40 12.13 2.15
C LEU A 58 16.90 13.11 3.24
N ALA A 59 16.93 14.41 2.93
CA ALA A 59 16.42 15.43 3.85
C ALA A 59 14.91 15.23 4.12
N ARG A 60 14.11 15.02 3.07
CA ARG A 60 12.67 14.77 3.18
C ARG A 60 12.35 13.51 3.98
N THR A 61 13.11 12.43 3.77
CA THR A 61 12.96 11.17 4.52
C THR A 61 13.31 11.35 5.99
N THR A 62 14.39 12.08 6.28
CA THR A 62 14.81 12.41 7.66
C THR A 62 13.73 13.23 8.37
N GLN A 63 13.17 14.23 7.70
CA GLN A 63 12.08 15.06 8.21
C GLN A 63 10.82 14.22 8.51
N GLY A 64 10.40 13.36 7.57
CA GLY A 64 9.22 12.52 7.74
C GLY A 64 9.36 11.50 8.86
N LEU A 65 10.53 10.86 8.98
CA LEU A 65 10.82 9.94 10.09
C LEU A 65 10.87 10.66 11.44
N THR A 66 11.50 11.84 11.52
CA THR A 66 11.50 12.67 12.72
C THR A 66 10.08 13.02 13.15
N ALA A 67 9.24 13.46 12.21
CA ALA A 67 7.86 13.82 12.47
C ALA A 67 7.03 12.62 12.98
N LEU A 68 7.22 11.44 12.39
CA LEU A 68 6.62 10.20 12.88
C LEU A 68 7.02 9.89 14.32
N LEU A 69 8.31 9.97 14.65
CA LEU A 69 8.79 9.70 16.01
C LEU A 69 8.21 10.68 17.03
N LEU A 70 8.11 11.96 16.68
CA LEU A 70 7.50 13.00 17.52
C LEU A 70 5.99 12.77 17.71
N SER A 71 5.27 12.44 16.63
CA SER A 71 3.84 12.11 16.67
C SER A 71 3.54 10.89 17.55
N LEU A 72 4.40 9.88 17.51
CA LEU A 72 4.29 8.69 18.36
C LEU A 72 4.86 8.90 19.78
N LYS A 73 5.49 10.05 20.05
CA LYS A 73 6.22 10.37 21.28
C LYS A 73 7.24 9.29 21.64
N LYS A 74 8.08 8.91 20.67
CA LYS A 74 9.12 7.87 20.82
C LYS A 74 10.51 8.44 20.56
N CYS A 75 11.43 8.20 21.48
CA CYS A 75 12.86 8.41 21.30
C CYS A 75 13.54 7.04 21.16
N PRO A 76 13.83 6.58 19.93
CA PRO A 76 14.24 5.20 19.69
C PRO A 76 15.75 4.99 19.77
N MET A 77 16.15 3.76 20.09
CA MET A 77 17.44 3.23 19.65
C MET A 77 17.38 3.02 18.14
N ILE A 78 18.39 3.51 17.41
CA ILE A 78 18.43 3.39 15.94
C ILE A 78 19.38 2.26 15.56
N ARG A 79 18.88 1.31 14.75
CA ARG A 79 19.68 0.29 14.08
C ARG A 79 19.43 0.36 12.58
N TYR A 80 20.43 -0.02 11.80
CA TYR A 80 20.35 -0.04 10.35
C TYR A 80 21.00 -1.30 9.79
N GLN A 81 20.61 -1.66 8.58
CA GLN A 81 21.21 -2.74 7.81
C GLN A 81 22.66 -2.42 7.46
N LEU A 82 23.59 -3.25 7.92
CA LEU A 82 25.04 -3.00 7.75
C LEU A 82 25.48 -2.97 6.28
N SER A 83 24.85 -3.78 5.42
CA SER A 83 25.17 -3.85 3.98
C SER A 83 24.70 -2.63 3.18
N SER A 84 23.92 -1.72 3.77
CA SER A 84 23.42 -0.51 3.09
C SER A 84 24.03 0.76 3.70
N GLU A 85 24.90 1.41 2.92
CA GLU A 85 25.42 2.74 3.27
C GLU A 85 24.29 3.79 3.26
N SER A 86 23.28 3.61 2.41
CA SER A 86 22.09 4.48 2.38
C SER A 86 21.29 4.39 3.68
N ALA A 87 21.06 3.20 4.21
CA ALA A 87 20.38 3.01 5.49
C ALA A 87 21.19 3.62 6.65
N LYS A 88 22.51 3.43 6.65
CA LYS A 88 23.43 4.05 7.62
C LYS A 88 23.36 5.58 7.57
N ARG A 89 23.41 6.17 6.37
CA ARG A 89 23.35 7.62 6.19
C ARG A 89 22.07 8.21 6.74
N LEU A 90 20.92 7.57 6.47
CA LEU A 90 19.63 8.00 7.01
C LEU A 90 19.59 7.87 8.54
N ALA A 91 20.13 6.79 9.10
CA ALA A 91 20.23 6.60 10.55
C ALA A 91 21.05 7.71 11.23
N GLU A 92 22.19 8.09 10.63
CA GLU A 92 23.03 9.19 11.10
C GLU A 92 22.28 10.53 11.04
N CYS A 93 21.57 10.83 9.95
CA CYS A 93 20.77 12.05 9.82
C CYS A 93 19.65 12.14 10.86
N VAL A 94 18.88 11.06 11.07
CA VAL A 94 17.83 11.03 12.11
C VAL A 94 18.44 11.19 13.50
N LYS A 95 19.56 10.51 13.79
CA LYS A 95 20.28 10.66 15.07
C LYS A 95 20.76 12.09 15.30
N GLN A 96 21.29 12.75 14.27
CA GLN A 96 21.72 14.15 14.35
C GLN A 96 20.56 15.08 14.68
N VAL A 97 19.39 14.89 14.07
CA VAL A 97 18.19 15.68 14.37
C VAL A 97 17.74 15.47 15.82
N ILE A 98 17.66 14.22 16.29
CA ILE A 98 17.29 13.91 17.69
C ILE A 98 18.28 14.54 18.67
N THR A 99 19.58 14.55 18.35
CA THR A 99 20.61 15.15 19.21
C THR A 99 20.51 16.66 19.24
N LYS A 100 20.26 17.29 18.09
CA LYS A 100 20.12 18.74 17.95
C LYS A 100 18.86 19.27 18.63
N GLU A 101 17.75 18.54 18.48
CA GLU A 101 16.43 18.90 19.00
C GLU A 101 16.07 18.06 20.25
N TYR A 102 17.05 17.79 21.12
CA TYR A 102 16.91 16.87 22.27
C TYR A 102 15.68 17.15 23.14
N GLU A 103 15.37 18.42 23.39
CA GLU A 103 14.22 18.84 24.20
C GLU A 103 12.88 18.36 23.63
N LEU A 104 12.74 18.28 22.30
CA LEU A 104 11.54 17.75 21.65
C LEU A 104 11.39 16.23 21.85
N PHE A 105 12.48 15.53 22.18
CA PHE A 105 12.53 14.08 22.36
C PHE A 105 12.62 13.65 23.83
N ASP A 106 12.52 14.60 24.79
CA ASP A 106 12.51 14.30 26.22
C ASP A 106 11.13 13.77 26.66
N PHE A 107 10.86 12.53 26.27
CA PHE A 107 9.64 11.82 26.62
C PHE A 107 9.81 10.98 27.89
N ARG A 108 8.68 10.59 28.50
CA ARG A 108 8.69 9.61 29.59
C ARG A 108 9.40 8.34 29.14
N ARG A 109 10.41 7.93 29.91
CA ARG A 109 11.18 6.71 29.63
C ARG A 109 10.31 5.47 29.78
N THR A 110 10.43 4.57 28.81
CA THR A 110 9.85 3.22 28.86
C THR A 110 10.87 2.23 29.40
N GLU A 111 10.42 1.13 30.01
CA GLU A 111 11.31 0.07 30.51
C GLU A 111 12.17 -0.52 29.39
N VAL A 112 11.56 -0.73 28.22
CA VAL A 112 12.24 -1.15 26.99
C VAL A 112 12.29 0.04 26.03
N PRO A 113 13.47 0.50 25.60
CA PRO A 113 13.58 1.57 24.60
C PRO A 113 12.95 1.12 23.26
N PRO A 114 12.16 1.99 22.59
CA PRO A 114 11.66 1.68 21.26
C PRO A 114 12.83 1.53 20.27
N LEU A 115 12.64 0.72 19.22
CA LEU A 115 13.65 0.46 18.19
C LEU A 115 13.18 1.05 16.86
N LEU A 116 14.01 1.87 16.22
CA LEU A 116 13.89 2.23 14.82
C LEU A 116 14.89 1.38 14.03
N LEU A 117 14.37 0.46 13.21
CA LEU A 117 15.17 -0.35 12.30
C LEU A 117 15.04 0.18 10.88
N ILE A 118 16.17 0.54 10.26
CA ILE A 118 16.24 1.06 8.88
C ILE A 118 16.81 -0.03 7.98
N LEU A 119 16.03 -0.42 6.97
CA LEU A 119 16.37 -1.45 6.00
C LEU A 119 16.43 -0.88 4.59
N ASP A 120 17.16 -1.55 3.71
CA ASP A 120 17.24 -1.23 2.29
C ASP A 120 16.50 -2.29 1.46
N ARG A 121 15.70 -1.84 0.50
CA ARG A 121 14.93 -2.73 -0.37
C ARG A 121 15.84 -3.63 -1.22
N SER A 122 17.09 -3.24 -1.45
CA SER A 122 18.03 -4.07 -2.24
C SER A 122 18.32 -5.44 -1.63
N ASP A 123 18.10 -5.64 -0.31
CA ASP A 123 18.30 -6.94 0.36
C ASP A 123 17.17 -7.94 0.04
N ASP A 124 15.99 -7.43 -0.31
CA ASP A 124 14.81 -8.21 -0.66
C ASP A 124 14.11 -7.59 -1.87
N ALA A 125 14.68 -7.90 -3.03
CA ALA A 125 14.13 -7.56 -4.33
C ALA A 125 12.99 -8.49 -4.77
N ILE A 126 12.80 -9.64 -4.10
CA ILE A 126 11.81 -10.66 -4.48
C ILE A 126 10.40 -10.21 -4.08
N THR A 127 10.20 -9.84 -2.80
CA THR A 127 8.87 -9.47 -2.28
C THR A 127 8.09 -8.47 -3.15
N PRO A 128 8.66 -7.34 -3.63
CA PRO A 128 7.90 -6.39 -4.45
C PRO A 128 7.59 -6.88 -5.88
N LEU A 129 8.18 -7.99 -6.33
CA LEU A 129 7.95 -8.56 -7.67
C LEU A 129 6.83 -9.61 -7.68
N LEU A 130 6.53 -10.23 -6.55
CA LEU A 130 5.54 -11.30 -6.44
C LEU A 130 4.11 -10.77 -6.54
N ASN A 131 3.27 -11.47 -7.30
CA ASN A 131 1.82 -11.25 -7.27
C ASN A 131 1.25 -11.49 -5.86
N GLN A 132 0.37 -10.59 -5.44
CA GLN A 132 -0.21 -10.55 -4.12
C GLN A 132 -1.65 -11.06 -4.12
N TRP A 133 -1.99 -11.87 -3.12
CA TRP A 133 -3.31 -12.51 -3.00
C TRP A 133 -4.10 -12.11 -1.75
N THR A 134 -3.56 -11.23 -0.91
CA THR A 134 -4.32 -10.62 0.19
C THR A 134 -5.07 -9.38 -0.29
N TYR A 135 -6.23 -9.08 0.29
CA TYR A 135 -7.15 -8.10 -0.33
C TYR A 135 -6.51 -6.74 -0.63
N GLN A 136 -5.92 -6.08 0.37
CA GLN A 136 -5.32 -4.75 0.22
C GLN A 136 -4.15 -4.77 -0.77
N ALA A 137 -3.28 -5.78 -0.67
CA ALA A 137 -2.09 -5.89 -1.51
C ALA A 137 -2.47 -6.18 -2.97
N MET A 138 -3.42 -7.09 -3.20
CA MET A 138 -3.93 -7.42 -4.53
C MET A 138 -4.62 -6.23 -5.19
N VAL A 139 -5.40 -5.45 -4.42
CA VAL A 139 -6.00 -4.20 -4.92
C VAL A 139 -4.91 -3.19 -5.30
N HIS A 140 -3.91 -2.99 -4.44
CA HIS A 140 -2.83 -2.07 -4.74
C HIS A 140 -2.03 -2.49 -5.98
N GLU A 141 -1.80 -3.78 -6.16
CA GLU A 141 -1.07 -4.31 -7.30
C GLU A 141 -1.83 -4.20 -8.63
N LEU A 142 -3.12 -4.53 -8.65
CA LEU A 142 -3.89 -4.61 -9.90
C LEU A 142 -4.61 -3.31 -10.26
N LEU A 143 -4.97 -2.51 -9.26
CA LEU A 143 -5.78 -1.30 -9.43
C LEU A 143 -5.07 -0.02 -8.95
N GLY A 144 -4.05 -0.15 -8.12
CA GLY A 144 -3.34 0.99 -7.53
C GLY A 144 -4.16 1.66 -6.42
N ILE A 145 -3.64 1.63 -5.20
CA ILE A 145 -4.19 2.45 -4.10
C ILE A 145 -3.34 3.72 -3.98
N ASN A 146 -3.97 4.87 -4.16
CA ASN A 146 -3.36 6.19 -3.95
C ASN A 146 -4.18 6.96 -2.92
N ASN A 147 -3.59 7.28 -1.76
CA ASN A 147 -4.27 7.98 -0.67
C ASN A 147 -5.64 7.36 -0.31
N ASN A 148 -5.66 6.04 -0.12
CA ASN A 148 -6.86 5.25 0.18
C ASN A 148 -7.96 5.30 -0.91
N ARG A 149 -7.62 5.71 -2.13
CA ARG A 149 -8.52 5.74 -3.29
C ARG A 149 -8.02 4.82 -4.39
N ILE A 150 -8.97 4.23 -5.12
CA ILE A 150 -8.71 3.45 -6.34
C ILE A 150 -9.50 4.06 -7.49
N ASP A 151 -8.92 4.03 -8.69
CA ASP A 151 -9.55 4.49 -9.92
C ASP A 151 -10.07 3.28 -10.73
N LEU A 152 -11.39 3.21 -10.87
CA LEU A 152 -12.10 2.20 -11.65
C LEU A 152 -12.61 2.76 -12.98
N SER A 153 -12.20 3.95 -13.40
CA SER A 153 -12.64 4.59 -14.65
C SER A 153 -12.39 3.73 -15.91
N ARG A 154 -11.40 2.84 -15.85
CA ARG A 154 -11.04 1.90 -16.93
C ARG A 154 -11.86 0.61 -16.93
N VAL A 155 -12.68 0.39 -15.90
CA VAL A 155 -13.52 -0.81 -15.78
C VAL A 155 -14.68 -0.72 -16.77
N PRO A 156 -14.88 -1.72 -17.65
CA PRO A 156 -15.98 -1.72 -18.60
C PRO A 156 -17.35 -1.66 -17.89
N GLY A 157 -18.21 -0.74 -18.35
CA GLY A 157 -19.58 -0.61 -17.82
C GLY A 157 -19.68 0.06 -16.44
N ILE A 158 -18.58 0.64 -15.92
CA ILE A 158 -18.58 1.23 -14.58
C ILE A 158 -19.55 2.42 -14.46
N SER A 159 -20.35 2.40 -13.39
CA SER A 159 -21.23 3.53 -13.07
C SER A 159 -20.42 4.77 -12.67
N LYS A 160 -20.93 5.97 -12.96
CA LYS A 160 -20.26 7.23 -12.61
C LYS A 160 -19.90 7.33 -11.12
N ASP A 161 -20.78 6.82 -10.24
CA ASP A 161 -20.60 6.86 -8.79
C ASP A 161 -19.49 5.93 -8.27
N LEU A 162 -19.05 4.96 -9.08
CA LEU A 162 -18.03 3.98 -8.71
C LEU A 162 -16.72 4.19 -9.48
N ARG A 163 -16.57 5.29 -10.21
CA ARG A 163 -15.31 5.60 -10.93
C ARG A 163 -14.14 5.78 -9.98
N GLU A 164 -14.39 6.37 -8.82
CA GLU A 164 -13.40 6.49 -7.76
C GLU A 164 -13.99 5.89 -6.48
N VAL A 165 -13.21 5.03 -5.83
CA VAL A 165 -13.67 4.29 -4.66
C VAL A 165 -12.69 4.48 -3.51
N VAL A 166 -13.23 4.77 -2.32
CA VAL A 166 -12.44 4.89 -1.09
C VAL A 166 -12.38 3.54 -0.35
N LEU A 167 -11.17 3.11 0.00
CA LEU A 167 -10.86 1.94 0.80
C LEU A 167 -10.12 2.37 2.08
N SER A 168 -10.86 2.46 3.18
CA SER A 168 -10.35 2.88 4.49
C SER A 168 -10.88 1.94 5.56
N ALA A 169 -9.98 1.30 6.31
CA ALA A 169 -10.35 0.37 7.38
C ALA A 169 -11.05 1.09 8.57
N GLU A 170 -10.87 2.40 8.71
CA GLU A 170 -11.52 3.19 9.76
C GLU A 170 -13.01 3.42 9.50
N ASN A 171 -13.40 3.50 8.22
CA ASN A 171 -14.76 3.86 7.80
C ASN A 171 -15.51 2.69 7.14
N ASP A 172 -14.85 1.54 6.99
CA ASP A 172 -15.42 0.36 6.36
C ASP A 172 -15.04 -0.92 7.11
N GLU A 173 -16.00 -1.44 7.88
CA GLU A 173 -15.86 -2.65 8.67
C GLU A 173 -15.64 -3.91 7.81
N PHE A 174 -16.29 -3.99 6.64
CA PHE A 174 -16.07 -5.11 5.74
C PHE A 174 -14.62 -5.12 5.25
N TYR A 175 -14.12 -3.96 4.82
CA TYR A 175 -12.73 -3.84 4.40
C TYR A 175 -11.76 -4.12 5.55
N ALA A 176 -11.99 -3.58 6.74
CA ALA A 176 -11.14 -3.81 7.91
C ALA A 176 -11.01 -5.30 8.27
N ASN A 177 -12.11 -6.04 8.19
CA ASN A 177 -12.13 -7.48 8.50
C ASN A 177 -11.56 -8.37 7.39
N ASN A 178 -11.48 -7.86 6.15
CA ASN A 178 -11.06 -8.64 4.98
C ASN A 178 -9.71 -8.19 4.38
N MET A 179 -9.14 -7.05 4.81
CA MET A 179 -7.99 -6.42 4.13
C MET A 179 -6.74 -7.33 4.02
N TYR A 180 -6.58 -8.28 4.95
CA TYR A 180 -5.45 -9.22 4.99
C TYR A 180 -5.83 -10.66 4.64
N LEU A 181 -7.11 -10.93 4.36
CA LEU A 181 -7.57 -12.26 3.97
C LEU A 181 -7.22 -12.56 2.51
N ASN A 182 -7.09 -13.85 2.20
CA ASN A 182 -6.72 -14.27 0.86
C ASN A 182 -7.91 -14.17 -0.12
N PHE A 183 -7.62 -14.13 -1.42
CA PHE A 183 -8.62 -13.91 -2.46
C PHE A 183 -9.80 -14.88 -2.44
N ALA A 184 -9.59 -16.15 -2.08
CA ALA A 184 -10.66 -17.15 -1.99
C ALA A 184 -11.60 -16.88 -0.80
N GLU A 185 -11.05 -16.47 0.34
CA GLU A 185 -11.82 -16.11 1.54
C GLU A 185 -12.69 -14.88 1.29
N ILE A 186 -12.15 -13.86 0.60
CA ILE A 186 -12.90 -12.64 0.27
C ILE A 186 -14.13 -12.97 -0.58
N GLY A 187 -13.98 -13.83 -1.60
CA GLY A 187 -15.10 -14.26 -2.45
C GLY A 187 -16.22 -14.91 -1.64
N SER A 188 -15.87 -15.75 -0.67
CA SER A 188 -16.82 -16.39 0.24
C SER A 188 -17.49 -15.38 1.18
N ASN A 189 -16.73 -14.43 1.72
CA ASN A 189 -17.26 -13.40 2.62
C ASN A 189 -18.18 -12.41 1.92
N ILE A 190 -17.90 -12.05 0.66
CA ILE A 190 -18.81 -11.24 -0.17
C ILE A 190 -20.11 -11.98 -0.42
N LYS A 191 -20.05 -13.28 -0.73
CA LYS A 191 -21.24 -14.11 -0.91
C LYS A 191 -22.10 -14.12 0.34
N ASN A 192 -21.51 -14.38 1.51
CA ASN A 192 -22.22 -14.37 2.79
C ASN A 192 -22.86 -13.00 3.07
N LEU A 193 -22.12 -11.91 2.84
CA LEU A 193 -22.63 -10.55 2.99
C LEU A 193 -23.85 -10.28 2.09
N MET A 194 -23.81 -10.79 0.86
CA MET A 194 -24.88 -10.63 -0.11
C MET A 194 -26.12 -11.47 0.23
N GLU A 195 -25.92 -12.72 0.65
CA GLU A 195 -27.00 -13.60 1.12
C GLU A 195 -27.71 -13.04 2.37
N ASP A 196 -26.95 -12.54 3.35
CA ASP A 196 -27.52 -11.90 4.54
C ASP A 196 -28.31 -10.64 4.20
N PHE A 197 -27.88 -9.91 3.17
CA PHE A 197 -28.63 -8.76 2.67
C PHE A 197 -29.92 -9.18 1.94
N GLN A 198 -29.88 -10.22 1.10
CA GLN A 198 -31.07 -10.79 0.44
C GLN A 198 -32.08 -11.34 1.46
N ARG A 199 -31.63 -11.95 2.57
CA ARG A 199 -32.53 -12.41 3.66
C ARG A 199 -33.36 -11.29 4.26
N ARG A 200 -32.82 -10.08 4.35
CA ARG A 200 -33.54 -8.89 4.84
C ARG A 200 -34.60 -8.39 3.85
N LYS A 201 -34.61 -8.86 2.60
CA LYS A 201 -35.55 -8.48 1.53
C LYS A 201 -36.02 -9.72 0.74
N PRO A 202 -36.97 -10.50 1.28
CA PRO A 202 -37.36 -11.81 0.71
C PRO A 202 -37.93 -11.78 -0.71
N LYS A 203 -38.44 -10.63 -1.16
CA LYS A 203 -39.11 -10.50 -2.48
C LYS A 203 -38.17 -10.58 -3.69
N GLU A 204 -36.85 -10.55 -3.48
CA GLU A 204 -35.83 -10.50 -4.53
C GLU A 204 -34.74 -11.58 -4.35
N GLN A 205 -35.07 -12.70 -3.71
CA GLN A 205 -34.13 -13.80 -3.52
C GLN A 205 -33.77 -14.46 -4.87
N GLN A 206 -32.49 -14.37 -5.22
CA GLN A 206 -31.90 -15.12 -6.33
C GLN A 206 -30.72 -15.92 -5.80
N LYS A 207 -30.54 -17.12 -6.33
CA LYS A 207 -29.37 -17.94 -6.01
C LYS A 207 -28.15 -17.33 -6.70
N LEU A 208 -27.17 -16.89 -5.91
CA LEU A 208 -25.93 -16.28 -6.40
C LEU A 208 -24.77 -17.24 -6.14
N GLU A 209 -24.16 -17.76 -7.20
CA GLU A 209 -23.11 -18.77 -7.08
C GLU A 209 -21.71 -18.20 -7.38
N SER A 210 -21.62 -17.18 -8.23
CA SER A 210 -20.36 -16.57 -8.64
C SER A 210 -20.30 -15.05 -8.37
N ILE A 211 -19.07 -14.49 -8.36
CA ILE A 211 -18.86 -13.04 -8.28
C ILE A 211 -19.48 -12.30 -9.47
N ALA A 212 -19.51 -12.94 -10.65
CA ALA A 212 -20.17 -12.39 -11.82
C ALA A 212 -21.69 -12.27 -11.61
N ASP A 213 -22.33 -13.29 -11.03
CA ASP A 213 -23.76 -13.26 -10.70
C ASP A 213 -24.05 -12.14 -9.69
N MET A 214 -23.21 -12.02 -8.66
CA MET A 214 -23.31 -10.98 -7.65
C MET A 214 -23.20 -9.58 -8.26
N LYS A 215 -22.23 -9.36 -9.16
CA LYS A 215 -22.08 -8.08 -9.87
C LYS A 215 -23.30 -7.77 -10.73
N ALA A 216 -23.76 -8.72 -11.54
CA ALA A 216 -24.94 -8.55 -12.38
C ALA A 216 -26.21 -8.26 -11.56
N PHE A 217 -26.36 -8.91 -10.41
CA PHE A 217 -27.45 -8.63 -9.49
C PHE A 217 -27.40 -7.19 -8.95
N VAL A 218 -26.24 -6.70 -8.49
CA VAL A 218 -26.12 -5.32 -8.02
C VAL A 218 -26.44 -4.30 -9.12
N GLU A 219 -26.05 -4.58 -10.36
CA GLU A 219 -26.30 -3.71 -11.52
C GLU A 219 -27.79 -3.70 -11.94
N ASN A 220 -28.44 -4.86 -11.94
CA ASN A 220 -29.85 -5.01 -12.35
C ASN A 220 -30.85 -4.53 -11.30
N TYR A 221 -30.43 -4.37 -10.05
CA TYR A 221 -31.29 -3.92 -8.96
C TYR A 221 -30.78 -2.59 -8.34
N PRO A 222 -31.02 -1.42 -8.97
CA PRO A 222 -30.53 -0.12 -8.49
C PRO A 222 -31.00 0.26 -7.07
N GLN A 223 -32.14 -0.28 -6.63
CA GLN A 223 -32.61 -0.10 -5.25
C GLN A 223 -31.62 -0.73 -4.25
N PHE A 224 -31.00 -1.85 -4.63
CA PHE A 224 -29.95 -2.52 -3.87
C PHE A 224 -28.69 -1.66 -3.76
N LYS A 225 -28.26 -1.06 -4.88
CA LYS A 225 -27.14 -0.10 -4.92
C LYS A 225 -27.35 1.09 -3.98
N LYS A 226 -28.58 1.63 -3.92
CA LYS A 226 -28.93 2.73 -3.01
C LYS A 226 -28.97 2.31 -1.53
N MET A 227 -29.17 1.02 -1.26
CA MET A 227 -29.43 0.50 0.09
C MET A 227 -28.18 -0.09 0.75
N SER A 228 -27.14 -0.44 -0.02
CA SER A 228 -25.82 -0.82 0.52
C SER A 228 -24.67 -0.40 -0.39
N GLY A 229 -24.06 0.74 -0.05
CA GLY A 229 -22.84 1.22 -0.72
C GLY A 229 -21.67 0.25 -0.55
N THR A 230 -21.52 -0.37 0.63
CA THR A 230 -20.44 -1.34 0.94
C THR A 230 -20.52 -2.58 0.06
N VAL A 231 -21.70 -3.20 -0.08
CA VAL A 231 -21.87 -4.39 -0.93
C VAL A 231 -21.58 -4.04 -2.39
N SER A 232 -22.18 -2.96 -2.90
CA SER A 232 -21.96 -2.53 -4.28
C SER A 232 -20.47 -2.24 -4.55
N LYS A 233 -19.80 -1.56 -3.62
CA LYS A 233 -18.37 -1.26 -3.69
C LYS A 233 -17.54 -2.53 -3.78
N HIS A 234 -17.63 -3.42 -2.80
CA HIS A 234 -16.74 -4.57 -2.71
C HIS A 234 -17.02 -5.64 -3.77
N VAL A 235 -18.29 -5.85 -4.15
CA VAL A 235 -18.64 -6.71 -5.30
C VAL A 235 -18.03 -6.17 -6.59
N THR A 236 -18.06 -4.85 -6.81
CA THR A 236 -17.48 -4.24 -8.00
C THR A 236 -15.96 -4.39 -8.03
N VAL A 237 -15.29 -4.08 -6.91
CA VAL A 237 -13.83 -4.20 -6.80
C VAL A 237 -13.39 -5.65 -7.00
N VAL A 238 -13.98 -6.60 -6.28
CA VAL A 238 -13.59 -8.02 -6.38
C VAL A 238 -13.98 -8.62 -7.73
N GLY A 239 -15.08 -8.18 -8.33
CA GLY A 239 -15.43 -8.53 -9.70
C GLY A 239 -14.37 -8.09 -10.71
N GLU A 240 -13.81 -6.89 -10.55
CA GLU A 240 -12.72 -6.42 -11.40
C GLU A 240 -11.42 -7.17 -11.16
N LEU A 241 -11.06 -7.46 -9.90
CA LEU A 241 -9.90 -8.29 -9.58
C LEU A 241 -10.02 -9.67 -10.23
N SER A 242 -11.19 -10.31 -10.13
CA SER A 242 -11.46 -11.61 -10.74
C SER A 242 -11.32 -11.57 -12.27
N ARG A 243 -11.81 -10.50 -12.90
CA ARG A 243 -11.66 -10.27 -14.35
C ARG A 243 -10.19 -10.17 -14.75
N LEU A 244 -9.40 -9.35 -14.05
CA LEU A 244 -7.99 -9.13 -14.32
C LEU A 244 -7.16 -10.41 -14.12
N VAL A 245 -7.45 -11.19 -13.07
CA VAL A 245 -6.82 -12.50 -12.84
C VAL A 245 -7.03 -13.44 -14.02
N GLY A 246 -8.26 -13.54 -14.54
CA GLY A 246 -8.58 -14.41 -15.67
C GLY A 246 -8.03 -13.90 -17.01
N GLU A 247 -8.03 -12.58 -17.23
CA GLU A 247 -7.51 -11.94 -18.44
C GLU A 247 -6.00 -12.12 -18.56
N ARG A 248 -5.26 -11.93 -17.46
CA ARG A 248 -3.80 -11.95 -17.41
C ARG A 248 -3.20 -13.30 -17.04
N ASN A 249 -4.03 -14.33 -16.83
CA ASN A 249 -3.62 -15.67 -16.42
C ASN A 249 -2.78 -15.68 -15.11
N LEU A 250 -3.15 -14.85 -14.14
CA LEU A 250 -2.31 -14.55 -12.96
C LEU A 250 -2.14 -15.72 -12.01
N LEU A 251 -3.06 -16.69 -12.00
CA LEU A 251 -2.90 -17.88 -11.15
C LEU A 251 -1.67 -18.70 -11.56
N GLU A 252 -1.52 -18.95 -12.86
CA GLU A 252 -0.39 -19.71 -13.40
C GLU A 252 0.91 -18.91 -13.36
N VAL A 253 0.84 -17.59 -13.58
CA VAL A 253 1.99 -16.70 -13.40
C VAL A 253 2.47 -16.76 -11.95
N SER A 254 1.56 -16.56 -11.00
CA SER A 254 1.90 -16.56 -9.58
C SER A 254 2.42 -17.91 -9.09
N GLU A 255 1.92 -19.02 -9.63
CA GLU A 255 2.46 -20.36 -9.31
C GLU A 255 3.94 -20.45 -9.66
N VAL A 256 4.32 -20.05 -10.88
CA VAL A 256 5.72 -20.03 -11.32
C VAL A 256 6.54 -19.03 -10.52
N GLU A 257 6.00 -17.87 -10.15
CA GLU A 257 6.69 -16.92 -9.26
C GLU A 257 7.02 -17.54 -7.89
N GLN A 258 6.10 -18.31 -7.31
CA GLN A 258 6.34 -19.01 -6.04
C GLN A 258 7.34 -20.16 -6.20
N GLU A 259 7.30 -20.91 -7.30
CA GLU A 259 8.32 -21.91 -7.63
C GLU A 259 9.71 -21.26 -7.70
N LEU A 260 9.84 -20.14 -8.41
CA LEU A 260 11.08 -19.37 -8.51
C LEU A 260 11.54 -18.80 -7.18
N ALA A 261 10.63 -18.40 -6.30
CA ALA A 261 11.00 -17.82 -5.00
C ALA A 261 11.41 -18.89 -3.97
N CYS A 262 10.85 -20.10 -4.04
CA CYS A 262 10.92 -21.07 -2.95
C CYS A 262 11.53 -22.43 -3.32
N GLN A 263 11.65 -22.78 -4.59
CA GLN A 263 12.11 -24.10 -5.04
C GLN A 263 13.43 -24.04 -5.82
N ASN A 264 14.14 -25.17 -5.88
CA ASN A 264 15.42 -25.31 -6.57
C ASN A 264 15.35 -26.34 -7.71
N ASP A 265 14.35 -26.22 -8.61
CA ASP A 265 14.28 -27.00 -9.85
C ASP A 265 14.44 -26.11 -11.07
N HIS A 266 15.72 -25.88 -11.43
CA HIS A 266 16.07 -25.00 -12.54
C HIS A 266 15.49 -25.45 -13.89
N SER A 267 15.43 -26.76 -14.14
CA SER A 267 14.98 -27.26 -15.46
C SER A 267 13.49 -27.04 -15.65
N SER A 268 12.70 -27.36 -14.62
CA SER A 268 11.26 -27.10 -14.60
C SER A 268 10.97 -25.60 -14.66
N ALA A 269 11.66 -24.80 -13.83
CA ALA A 269 11.51 -23.35 -13.78
C ALA A 269 11.76 -22.68 -15.16
N LEU A 270 12.85 -23.04 -15.84
CA LEU A 270 13.17 -22.49 -17.16
C LEU A 270 12.12 -22.87 -18.21
N GLN A 271 11.62 -24.11 -18.17
CA GLN A 271 10.56 -24.55 -19.07
C GLN A 271 9.25 -23.80 -18.83
N ASN A 272 8.87 -23.63 -17.56
CA ASN A 272 7.66 -22.91 -17.16
C ASN A 272 7.72 -21.42 -17.52
N VAL A 273 8.85 -20.75 -17.25
CA VAL A 273 9.04 -19.34 -17.65
C VAL A 273 8.93 -19.19 -19.17
N ARG A 274 9.63 -20.02 -19.97
CA ARG A 274 9.56 -19.95 -21.45
C ARG A 274 8.14 -20.17 -21.97
N ARG A 275 7.40 -21.10 -21.37
CA ARG A 275 6.00 -21.38 -21.71
C ARG A 275 5.12 -20.17 -21.46
N LEU A 276 5.26 -19.53 -20.29
CA LEU A 276 4.48 -18.33 -19.96
C LEU A 276 4.85 -17.11 -20.82
N LEU A 277 6.11 -16.93 -21.20
CA LEU A 277 6.54 -15.86 -22.11
C LEU A 277 5.94 -15.99 -23.51
N GLN A 278 5.52 -17.20 -23.93
CA GLN A 278 4.84 -17.43 -25.21
C GLN A 278 3.32 -17.26 -25.12
N ASN A 279 2.76 -17.15 -23.90
CA ASN A 279 1.34 -17.02 -23.69
C ASN A 279 0.89 -15.57 -23.88
N ARG A 280 0.05 -15.32 -24.89
CA ARG A 280 -0.46 -13.99 -25.25
C ARG A 280 -1.30 -13.31 -24.15
N LYS A 281 -1.75 -14.05 -23.13
CA LYS A 281 -2.45 -13.48 -21.98
C LYS A 281 -1.52 -12.83 -20.96
N VAL A 282 -0.26 -13.24 -20.91
CA VAL A 282 0.72 -12.71 -19.94
C VAL A 282 1.16 -11.34 -20.42
N THR A 283 1.07 -10.33 -19.55
CA THR A 283 1.46 -8.97 -19.90
C THR A 283 2.98 -8.81 -19.93
N ASP A 284 3.49 -7.79 -20.63
CA ASP A 284 4.92 -7.49 -20.67
C ASP A 284 5.51 -7.25 -19.27
N LEU A 285 4.71 -6.67 -18.35
CA LEU A 285 5.12 -6.45 -16.97
C LEU A 285 5.26 -7.77 -16.18
N ASP A 286 4.28 -8.67 -16.33
CA ASP A 286 4.30 -9.99 -15.69
C ASP A 286 5.45 -10.85 -16.25
N ALA A 287 5.66 -10.79 -17.57
CA ALA A 287 6.79 -11.42 -18.24
C ALA A 287 8.13 -10.89 -17.71
N ALA A 288 8.27 -9.57 -17.57
CA ALA A 288 9.47 -8.96 -17.02
C ALA A 288 9.71 -9.40 -15.57
N ARG A 289 8.66 -9.47 -14.73
CA ARG A 289 8.75 -9.97 -13.34
C ARG A 289 9.24 -11.40 -13.27
N LEU A 290 8.68 -12.30 -14.09
CA LEU A 290 9.13 -13.69 -14.17
C LEU A 290 10.62 -13.79 -14.54
N VAL A 291 11.07 -13.01 -15.52
CA VAL A 291 12.48 -12.98 -15.94
C VAL A 291 13.38 -12.41 -14.83
N MET A 292 12.95 -11.35 -14.14
CA MET A 292 13.68 -10.77 -13.02
C MET A 292 13.80 -11.75 -11.85
N LEU A 293 12.71 -12.43 -11.48
CA LEU A 293 12.73 -13.45 -10.42
C LEU A 293 13.63 -14.62 -10.78
N TYR A 294 13.55 -15.12 -12.02
CA TYR A 294 14.43 -16.16 -12.52
C TYR A 294 15.90 -15.74 -12.46
N ALA A 295 16.21 -14.52 -12.91
CA ALA A 295 17.57 -13.98 -12.85
C ALA A 295 18.08 -13.85 -11.41
N LEU A 296 17.27 -13.29 -10.50
CA LEU A 296 17.64 -13.13 -9.08
C LEU A 296 17.89 -14.48 -8.38
N HIS A 297 17.12 -15.52 -8.74
CA HIS A 297 17.27 -16.83 -8.11
C HIS A 297 18.43 -17.64 -8.70
N TYR A 298 18.63 -17.58 -10.02
CA TYR A 298 19.63 -18.40 -10.75
C TYR A 298 20.84 -17.62 -11.28
N GLU A 299 21.14 -16.43 -10.76
CA GLU A 299 22.29 -15.58 -11.19
C GLU A 299 23.67 -16.24 -11.03
N ARG A 300 23.74 -17.44 -10.45
CA ARG A 300 24.99 -18.15 -10.12
C ARG A 300 25.57 -18.94 -11.27
#